data_AF-A0A6V8CN21-F1
#
_entry.id   AF-A0A6V8CN21-F1
#
_cell.length_a   1.000
_cell.length_b   1.000
_cell.length_c   1.000
_cell.angle_alpha   90.00
_cell.angle_beta   90.00
_cell.angle_gamma   90.00
#
_symmetry.space_group_name_H-M   'P 1'
#
loop_
_entity.id
_entity.type
_entity.pdbx_description
1 polymer ?
#
loop_
_entity_poly.entity_id
_entity_poly.type
_entity_poly.pdbx_seq_one_letter_code
_entity_poly.pdbx_strand_id
1 'polypeptide(L)'
;MDLKPLTYNGRNEGIEVTLRTHIRPGDDVVNVSAAIHSLFPDAMVGDVENETFPSTRDVEIVCKHLSFETFLEQLRKQTILDTAMDAMGQHLQESKTVFQISRLAAYAGKIAFTFGDVPLGGCFDIHLEGVGLSDWIEACTWHSGRQNVPRQLHDLAAMDAAGEATTWHQ
;
A
#
# COMPACT_ATOMS: atom_id res chain seq x y z
N MET A 1 7.13 25.77 16.64
CA MET A 1 7.62 25.70 15.25
C MET A 1 6.94 24.50 14.63
N ASP A 2 6.01 24.71 13.69
CA ASP A 2 5.49 23.60 12.88
C ASP A 2 6.61 23.13 11.98
N LEU A 3 7.28 22.06 12.40
CA LEU A 3 8.18 21.32 11.52
C LEU A 3 7.32 20.86 10.34
N LYS A 4 7.64 21.35 9.14
CA LYS A 4 7.06 20.77 7.92
C LYS A 4 7.30 19.26 8.00
N PRO A 5 6.26 18.42 7.94
CA PRO A 5 6.45 16.98 8.01
C PRO A 5 7.45 16.59 6.93
N LEU A 6 8.41 15.73 7.30
CA LEU A 6 9.39 15.20 6.36
C LEU A 6 8.64 14.61 5.16
N THR A 7 8.98 15.07 3.96
CA THR A 7 8.36 14.58 2.73
C THR A 7 9.05 13.29 2.33
N TYR A 8 8.50 12.16 2.74
CA TYR A 8 8.95 10.82 2.33
C TYR A 8 8.38 10.45 0.96
N ASN A 9 9.19 9.79 0.14
CA ASN A 9 8.74 9.24 -1.15
C ASN A 9 9.32 7.86 -1.49
N GLY A 10 10.11 7.28 -0.59
CA GLY A 10 10.79 6.00 -0.75
C GLY A 10 12.11 6.14 -1.50
N ARG A 11 12.06 6.69 -2.73
CA ARG A 11 13.22 6.81 -3.63
C ARG A 11 14.39 7.55 -2.99
N ASN A 12 14.13 8.69 -2.36
CA ASN A 12 15.18 9.52 -1.75
C ASN A 12 15.77 8.90 -0.48
N GLU A 13 15.07 7.93 0.11
CA GLU A 13 15.45 7.24 1.33
C GLU A 13 16.05 5.85 1.08
N GLY A 14 16.23 5.46 -0.19
CA GLY A 14 16.78 4.16 -0.56
C GLY A 14 15.78 3.00 -0.44
N ILE A 15 14.48 3.30 -0.45
CA ILE A 15 13.40 2.30 -0.48
C ILE A 15 12.91 2.13 -1.91
N GLU A 16 13.06 0.93 -2.45
CA GLU A 16 12.49 0.50 -3.71
C GLU A 16 11.02 0.13 -3.52
N VAL A 17 10.15 0.70 -4.37
CA VAL A 17 8.71 0.47 -4.33
C VAL A 17 8.28 -0.20 -5.63
N THR A 18 7.67 -1.38 -5.50
CA THR A 18 7.13 -2.12 -6.63
C THR A 18 5.65 -2.46 -6.39
N LEU A 19 4.82 -2.25 -7.41
CA LEU A 19 3.42 -2.71 -7.45
C LEU A 19 3.32 -3.91 -8.39
N ARG A 20 2.55 -4.94 -7.98
CA ARG A 20 2.16 -6.07 -8.83
C ARG A 20 0.64 -6.28 -8.80
N THR A 21 0.09 -6.76 -9.91
CA THR A 21 -1.30 -7.24 -10.01
C THR A 21 -1.44 -8.18 -11.18
N HIS A 22 -2.49 -9.00 -11.17
CA HIS A 22 -2.92 -9.77 -12.33
C HIS A 22 -4.12 -9.12 -13.02
N ILE A 23 -4.15 -9.18 -14.35
CA ILE A 23 -5.31 -8.86 -15.17
C ILE A 23 -5.97 -10.18 -15.58
N ARG A 24 -7.20 -10.38 -15.11
CA ARG A 24 -8.01 -11.59 -15.32
C ARG A 24 -9.09 -11.38 -16.41
N PRO A 25 -9.82 -12.41 -16.86
CA PRO A 25 -10.79 -12.30 -17.95
C PRO A 25 -11.97 -11.34 -17.72
N GLY A 26 -12.23 -10.94 -16.47
CA GLY A 26 -13.27 -9.98 -16.10
C GLY A 26 -12.74 -8.59 -15.76
N ASP A 27 -11.42 -8.37 -15.82
CA ASP A 27 -10.81 -7.09 -15.49
C ASP A 27 -10.81 -6.17 -16.71
N ASP A 28 -11.21 -4.92 -16.50
CA ASP A 28 -11.01 -3.85 -17.47
C ASP A 28 -9.65 -3.19 -17.24
N VAL A 29 -8.77 -3.26 -18.25
CA VAL A 29 -7.38 -2.77 -18.14
C VAL A 29 -7.37 -1.26 -17.91
N VAL A 30 -8.26 -0.52 -18.55
CA VAL A 30 -8.32 0.95 -18.41
C VAL A 30 -8.60 1.34 -16.96
N ASN A 31 -9.54 0.66 -16.31
CA ASN A 31 -9.86 0.89 -14.90
C ASN A 31 -8.73 0.44 -13.97
N VAL A 32 -8.07 -0.69 -14.23
CA VAL A 32 -6.91 -1.12 -13.43
C VAL A 32 -5.75 -0.13 -13.56
N SER A 33 -5.45 0.34 -14.77
CA SER A 33 -4.44 1.38 -15.01
C SER A 33 -4.81 2.70 -14.32
N ALA A 34 -6.07 3.12 -14.36
CA ALA A 34 -6.53 4.31 -13.64
C ALA A 34 -6.35 4.17 -12.12
N ALA A 35 -6.61 2.98 -11.58
CA ALA A 35 -6.39 2.69 -10.16
C ALA A 35 -4.88 2.73 -9.81
N ILE A 36 -4.00 2.17 -10.65
CA ILE A 36 -2.54 2.28 -10.47
C ILE A 36 -2.10 3.75 -10.45
N HIS A 37 -2.52 4.54 -11.45
CA HIS A 37 -2.14 5.95 -11.55
C HIS A 37 -2.71 6.83 -10.44
N SER A 38 -3.84 6.44 -9.84
CA SER A 38 -4.38 7.14 -8.68
C SER A 38 -3.44 7.08 -7.48
N LEU A 39 -2.69 5.97 -7.34
CA LEU A 39 -1.75 5.73 -6.24
C LEU A 39 -0.32 6.14 -6.59
N PHE A 40 0.07 5.89 -7.84
CA PHE A 40 1.41 6.04 -8.39
C PHE A 40 1.33 6.78 -9.74
N PRO A 41 1.20 8.12 -9.73
CA PRO A 41 1.00 8.90 -10.95
C PRO A 41 2.12 8.73 -11.98
N ASP A 42 3.32 8.36 -11.53
CA ASP A 42 4.52 8.16 -12.34
C ASP A 42 4.75 6.70 -12.76
N ALA A 43 3.84 5.79 -12.42
CA ALA A 43 3.90 4.41 -12.87
C ALA A 43 3.84 4.34 -14.40
N MET A 44 4.63 3.44 -14.99
CA MET A 44 4.50 3.07 -16.40
C MET A 44 3.81 1.71 -16.45
N VAL A 45 2.54 1.70 -16.87
CA VAL A 45 1.79 0.47 -17.11
C VAL A 45 2.07 0.01 -18.54
N GLY A 46 2.43 -1.26 -18.72
CA GLY A 46 2.70 -1.82 -20.05
C GLY A 46 1.46 -1.78 -20.95
N ASP A 47 1.68 -1.86 -22.27
CA ASP A 47 0.60 -1.95 -23.26
C ASP A 47 -0.09 -3.31 -23.15
N VAL A 48 -1.20 -3.34 -22.39
CA VAL A 48 -2.11 -4.47 -22.31
C VAL A 48 -3.43 -4.05 -22.93
N GLU A 49 -3.81 -4.67 -24.03
CA GLU A 49 -5.09 -4.37 -24.68
C GLU A 49 -6.26 -4.97 -23.91
N ASN A 50 -7.44 -4.33 -23.99
CA ASN A 50 -8.66 -4.91 -23.48
C ASN A 50 -9.13 -6.07 -24.36
N GLU A 51 -9.56 -7.18 -23.75
CA GLU A 51 -10.14 -8.31 -24.46
C GLU A 51 -11.66 -8.34 -24.34
N THR A 52 -12.34 -8.93 -25.32
CA THR A 52 -13.78 -9.17 -25.28
C THR A 52 -14.09 -10.58 -24.82
N PHE A 53 -15.29 -10.80 -24.28
CA PHE A 53 -15.71 -12.12 -23.84
C PHE A 53 -15.94 -13.07 -25.04
N PRO A 54 -15.56 -14.36 -24.96
CA PRO A 54 -14.85 -15.02 -23.85
C PRO A 54 -13.34 -14.75 -23.87
N SER A 55 -12.76 -14.50 -22.69
CA SER A 55 -11.31 -14.35 -22.48
C SER A 55 -10.80 -15.42 -21.52
N THR A 56 -9.55 -15.84 -21.70
CA THR A 56 -8.80 -16.70 -20.76
C THR A 56 -7.55 -16.01 -20.24
N ARG A 57 -7.48 -14.68 -20.37
CA ARG A 57 -6.32 -13.87 -20.03
C ARG A 57 -5.96 -13.97 -18.55
N ASP A 58 -4.67 -14.15 -18.30
CA ASP A 58 -4.06 -13.98 -16.99
C ASP A 58 -2.66 -13.37 -17.20
N VAL A 59 -2.56 -12.06 -17.05
CA VAL A 59 -1.33 -11.29 -17.32
C VAL A 59 -0.92 -10.53 -16.07
N GLU A 60 0.34 -10.68 -15.67
CA GLU A 60 0.91 -9.90 -14.58
C GLU A 60 1.32 -8.50 -15.08
N ILE A 61 0.93 -7.47 -14.33
CA ILE A 61 1.46 -6.11 -14.44
C ILE A 61 2.43 -5.90 -13.28
N VAL A 62 3.63 -5.42 -13.61
CA VAL A 62 4.65 -5.05 -12.62
C VAL A 62 5.13 -3.64 -12.90
N CYS A 63 4.98 -2.75 -11.93
CA CYS A 63 5.48 -1.38 -11.98
C CYS A 63 6.57 -1.21 -10.91
N LYS A 64 7.79 -0.89 -11.31
CA LYS A 64 8.97 -0.77 -10.42
C LYS A 64 9.39 0.67 -10.22
N HIS A 65 10.28 0.89 -9.27
CA HIS A 65 10.88 2.17 -8.92
C HIS A 65 9.84 3.26 -8.68
N LEU A 66 8.70 2.97 -8.06
CA LEU A 66 7.58 3.92 -7.92
C LEU A 66 7.87 5.01 -6.87
N SER A 67 7.23 6.19 -7.01
CA SER A 67 7.20 7.18 -5.93
C SER A 67 6.10 6.86 -4.92
N PHE A 68 6.43 6.76 -3.63
CA PHE A 68 5.44 6.50 -2.57
C PHE A 68 4.72 7.77 -2.08
N GLU A 69 5.03 8.94 -2.63
CA GLU A 69 4.56 10.24 -2.15
C GLU A 69 3.03 10.36 -2.17
N THR A 70 2.40 10.10 -3.33
CA THR A 70 0.93 10.19 -3.48
C THR A 70 0.20 9.17 -2.61
N PHE A 71 0.76 7.96 -2.49
CA PHE A 71 0.25 6.92 -1.59
C PHE A 71 0.23 7.40 -0.13
N LEU A 72 1.35 7.93 0.38
CA LEU A 72 1.46 8.44 1.74
C LEU A 72 0.54 9.65 1.98
N GLU A 73 0.38 10.54 1.00
CA GLU A 73 -0.60 11.62 1.10
C GLU A 73 -2.03 11.09 1.27
N GLN A 74 -2.41 10.05 0.54
CA GLN A 74 -3.74 9.45 0.66
C GLN A 74 -3.94 8.80 2.02
N LEU A 75 -2.93 8.13 2.59
CA LEU A 75 -3.01 7.60 3.96
C LEU A 75 -3.26 8.70 4.99
N ARG A 76 -2.54 9.83 4.87
CA ARG A 76 -2.74 11.02 5.73
C ARG A 76 -4.14 11.59 5.59
N LYS A 77 -4.61 11.79 4.34
CA LYS A 77 -5.95 12.32 4.03
C LYS A 77 -7.07 11.40 4.55
N GLN A 78 -6.83 10.09 4.59
CA GLN A 78 -7.76 9.10 5.13
C GLN A 78 -7.62 8.88 6.64
N THR A 79 -6.62 9.48 7.29
CA THR A 79 -6.35 9.33 8.73
C THR A 79 -6.13 7.87 9.18
N ILE A 80 -5.51 7.05 8.32
CA ILE A 80 -5.29 5.60 8.56
C ILE A 80 -3.81 5.24 8.73
N LEU A 81 -2.99 6.14 9.28
CA LEU A 81 -1.54 5.93 9.37
C LEU A 81 -1.13 4.84 10.36
N ASP A 82 -1.87 4.64 11.46
CA ASP A 82 -1.62 3.51 12.37
C ASP A 82 -1.95 2.18 11.70
N THR A 83 -3.10 2.08 11.01
CA THR A 83 -3.44 0.90 10.20
C THR A 83 -2.40 0.64 9.12
N ALA A 84 -1.89 1.69 8.48
CA ALA A 84 -0.84 1.56 7.48
C ALA A 84 0.47 1.06 8.08
N MET A 85 0.88 1.58 9.24
CA MET A 85 2.06 1.11 9.95
C MET A 85 1.96 -0.40 10.24
N ASP A 86 0.82 -0.83 10.77
CA ASP A 86 0.58 -2.22 11.13
C ASP A 86 0.56 -3.11 9.87
N ALA A 87 -0.18 -2.72 8.83
CA ALA A 87 -0.30 -3.48 7.58
C ALA A 87 1.05 -3.60 6.85
N MET A 88 1.80 -2.51 6.76
CA MET A 88 3.13 -2.49 6.12
C MET A 88 4.16 -3.26 6.97
N GLY A 89 3.97 -3.31 8.29
CA GLY A 89 4.85 -3.99 9.24
C GLY A 89 4.60 -5.49 9.38
N GLN A 90 3.39 -5.98 9.12
CA GLN A 90 2.98 -7.35 9.46
C GLN A 90 3.87 -8.44 8.85
N HIS A 91 4.32 -8.24 7.61
CA HIS A 91 5.17 -9.19 6.89
C HIS A 91 6.61 -8.67 6.69
N LEU A 92 7.02 -7.70 7.51
CA LEU A 92 8.37 -7.15 7.46
C LEU A 92 9.40 -8.22 7.85
N GLN A 93 10.34 -8.48 6.93
CA GLN A 93 11.47 -9.38 7.10
C GLN A 93 12.75 -8.62 6.75
N GLU A 94 13.54 -8.26 7.75
CA GLU A 94 14.78 -7.49 7.60
C GLU A 94 14.55 -6.19 6.79
N SER A 95 14.86 -6.21 5.49
CA SER A 95 14.79 -5.07 4.57
C SER A 95 13.65 -5.16 3.57
N LYS A 96 12.69 -6.07 3.72
CA LYS A 96 11.57 -6.24 2.77
C LYS A 96 10.23 -6.43 3.45
N THR A 97 9.17 -5.92 2.85
CA THR A 97 7.79 -6.23 3.25
C THR A 97 6.89 -6.29 2.02
N VAL A 98 5.78 -7.01 2.15
CA VAL A 98 4.71 -7.07 1.15
C VAL A 98 3.39 -6.92 1.87
N PHE A 99 2.53 -6.07 1.33
CA PHE A 99 1.15 -5.91 1.81
C PHE A 99 0.22 -5.71 0.61
N GLN A 100 -1.06 -5.97 0.84
CA GLN A 100 -2.08 -5.94 -0.20
C GLN A 100 -3.09 -4.82 0.05
N ILE A 101 -3.54 -4.21 -1.04
CA ILE A 101 -4.62 -3.23 -1.02
C ILE A 101 -5.67 -3.54 -2.10
N SER A 102 -6.92 -3.15 -1.86
CA SER A 102 -8.02 -3.36 -2.81
C SER A 102 -7.87 -2.51 -4.08
N ARG A 103 -7.98 -3.13 -5.25
CA ARG A 103 -8.01 -2.41 -6.55
C ARG A 103 -9.24 -1.52 -6.69
N LEU A 104 -10.39 -1.94 -6.18
CA LEU A 104 -11.62 -1.14 -6.24
C LEU A 104 -11.55 0.10 -5.34
N ALA A 105 -10.94 -0.02 -4.15
CA ALA A 105 -10.70 1.14 -3.30
C ALA A 105 -9.74 2.12 -4.00
N ALA A 106 -8.66 1.60 -4.58
CA ALA A 106 -7.69 2.41 -5.33
C ALA A 106 -8.34 3.12 -6.52
N TYR A 107 -9.18 2.43 -7.29
CA TYR A 107 -9.96 3.03 -8.37
C TYR A 107 -10.84 4.21 -7.90
N ALA A 108 -11.37 4.12 -6.68
CA ALA A 108 -12.12 5.20 -6.03
C ALA A 108 -11.23 6.28 -5.36
N GLY A 109 -9.90 6.21 -5.53
CA GLY A 109 -8.94 7.13 -4.91
C GLY A 109 -8.77 6.94 -3.40
N LYS A 110 -8.97 5.70 -2.92
CA LYS A 110 -8.87 5.31 -1.50
C LYS A 110 -7.84 4.19 -1.33
N ILE A 111 -7.34 4.05 -0.10
CA ILE A 111 -6.47 2.94 0.27
C ILE A 111 -7.22 2.11 1.31
N ALA A 112 -7.46 0.85 0.96
CA ALA A 112 -8.01 -0.15 1.86
C ALA A 112 -7.07 -1.36 1.85
N PHE A 113 -6.41 -1.60 2.99
CA PHE A 113 -5.59 -2.80 3.18
C PHE A 113 -6.47 -4.04 3.20
N THR A 114 -5.97 -5.12 2.63
CA THR A 114 -6.69 -6.40 2.54
C THR A 114 -5.91 -7.49 3.25
N PHE A 115 -6.60 -8.32 4.02
CA PHE A 115 -6.02 -9.43 4.77
C PHE A 115 -6.78 -10.71 4.46
N GLY A 116 -6.06 -11.80 4.20
CA GLY A 116 -6.66 -13.09 3.90
C GLY A 116 -7.30 -13.16 2.51
N ASP A 117 -8.62 -12.99 2.45
CA ASP A 117 -9.39 -13.23 1.24
C ASP A 117 -9.23 -12.12 0.18
N VAL A 118 -9.16 -12.53 -1.08
CA VAL A 118 -9.07 -11.60 -2.21
C VAL A 118 -10.46 -10.98 -2.45
N PRO A 119 -10.61 -9.65 -2.31
CA PRO A 119 -11.89 -8.98 -2.52
C PRO A 119 -12.30 -9.05 -3.99
N LEU A 120 -13.59 -8.74 -4.24
CA LEU A 120 -14.08 -8.52 -5.60
C LEU A 120 -13.20 -7.49 -6.31
N GLY A 121 -12.85 -7.81 -7.56
CA GLY A 121 -12.00 -6.94 -8.34
C GLY A 121 -10.52 -6.99 -7.93
N GLY A 122 -10.07 -7.87 -7.03
CA GLY A 122 -8.66 -8.18 -6.79
C GLY A 122 -7.85 -7.16 -5.98
N CYS A 123 -6.55 -7.44 -5.82
CA CYS A 123 -5.61 -6.64 -5.03
C CYS A 123 -4.44 -6.10 -5.87
N PHE A 124 -3.83 -5.03 -5.38
CA PHE A 124 -2.44 -4.69 -5.69
C PHE A 124 -1.54 -5.23 -4.58
N ASP A 125 -0.48 -5.93 -4.97
CA ASP A 125 0.60 -6.32 -4.08
C ASP A 125 1.67 -5.22 -4.11
N ILE A 126 1.89 -4.58 -2.96
CA ILE A 126 2.91 -3.54 -2.82
C ILE A 126 4.11 -4.15 -2.11
N HIS A 127 5.24 -4.12 -2.78
CA HIS A 127 6.52 -4.56 -2.28
C HIS A 127 7.36 -3.35 -1.94
N LEU A 128 7.89 -3.31 -0.72
CA LEU A 128 8.89 -2.34 -0.31
C LEU A 128 10.18 -3.08 0.04
N GLU A 129 11.31 -2.57 -0.44
CA GLU A 129 12.62 -3.13 -0.16
C GLU A 129 13.65 -2.03 0.06
N GLY A 130 14.43 -2.12 1.15
CA GLY A 130 15.49 -1.16 1.44
C GLY A 130 16.07 -1.30 2.83
N VAL A 131 17.29 -0.79 3.03
CA VAL A 131 17.96 -0.80 4.34
C VAL A 131 17.25 0.17 5.27
N GLY A 132 17.00 -0.24 6.53
CA GLY A 132 16.29 0.61 7.50
C GLY A 132 14.79 0.72 7.23
N LEU A 133 14.20 -0.28 6.54
CA LEU A 133 12.79 -0.27 6.17
C LEU A 133 11.86 -0.15 7.40
N SER A 134 12.18 -0.79 8.54
CA SER A 134 11.44 -0.62 9.80
C SER A 134 11.32 0.85 10.20
N ASP A 135 12.46 1.52 10.30
CA ASP A 135 12.55 2.90 10.78
C ASP A 135 11.89 3.86 9.79
N TRP A 136 12.02 3.57 8.49
CA TRP A 136 11.35 4.34 7.44
C TRP A 136 9.82 4.18 7.51
N ILE A 137 9.30 2.98 7.76
CA ILE A 137 7.85 2.75 7.92
C ILE A 137 7.33 3.52 9.14
N GLU A 138 8.00 3.43 10.29
CA GLU A 138 7.60 4.17 11.49
C GLU A 138 7.61 5.68 11.26
N ALA A 139 8.65 6.19 10.58
CA ALA A 139 8.81 7.61 10.33
C ALA A 139 7.79 8.13 9.30
N CYS A 140 7.54 7.40 8.21
CA CYS A 140 6.64 7.85 7.15
C CYS A 140 5.15 7.75 7.55
N THR A 141 4.84 6.90 8.55
CA THR A 141 3.51 6.75 9.17
C THR A 141 3.32 7.58 10.44
N TRP A 142 4.31 8.35 10.88
CA TRP A 142 4.18 9.15 12.08
C TRP A 142 3.11 10.25 11.93
N HIS A 143 2.34 10.48 13.00
CA HIS A 143 1.42 11.61 13.12
C HIS A 143 1.35 12.11 14.57
N SER A 144 0.83 13.32 14.76
CA SER A 144 0.80 14.03 16.05
C SER A 144 0.05 13.28 17.16
N GLY A 145 -0.89 12.40 16.82
CA GLY A 145 -1.58 11.54 17.79
C GLY A 145 -0.61 10.68 18.61
N ARG A 146 0.53 10.28 18.01
CA ARG A 146 1.56 9.48 18.67
C ARG A 146 2.39 10.24 19.71
N GLN A 147 2.21 11.55 19.83
CA GLN A 147 2.77 12.29 20.98
C GLN A 147 2.08 11.93 22.29
N ASN A 148 0.78 11.62 22.23
CA ASN A 148 -0.04 11.28 23.40
C ASN A 148 -0.14 9.77 23.60
N VAL A 149 -0.25 9.01 22.49
CA VAL A 149 -0.33 7.56 22.50
C VAL A 149 0.79 7.01 21.59
N PRO A 150 2.01 6.85 22.12
CA PRO A 150 3.12 6.33 21.33
C PRO A 150 2.80 4.97 20.73
N ARG A 151 3.18 4.80 19.46
CA ARG A 151 3.02 3.57 18.68
C ARG A 151 4.33 3.24 17.98
N GLN A 152 4.64 1.96 17.86
CA GLN A 152 5.81 1.42 17.18
C GLN A 152 5.42 0.15 16.42
N LEU A 153 6.26 -0.28 15.48
CA LEU A 153 6.06 -1.56 14.79
C LEU A 153 6.00 -2.71 15.79
N HIS A 154 5.03 -3.61 15.58
CA HIS A 154 4.83 -4.83 16.39
C HIS A 154 4.62 -4.56 17.89
N ASP A 155 4.07 -3.39 18.24
CA ASP A 155 3.67 -3.09 19.62
C ASP A 155 2.42 -3.89 20.06
N LEU A 156 2.06 -3.79 21.34
CA LEU A 156 0.92 -4.52 21.92
C LEU A 156 -0.45 -4.05 21.39
N ALA A 157 -0.50 -2.89 20.74
CA ALA A 157 -1.72 -2.35 20.14
C ALA A 157 -1.76 -2.59 18.63
N ALA A 158 -0.77 -3.31 18.07
CA ALA A 158 -0.73 -3.68 16.67
C ALA A 158 -1.96 -4.52 16.28
N MET A 159 -2.35 -4.36 15.02
CA MET A 159 -3.30 -5.23 14.35
C MET A 159 -2.90 -6.71 14.50
N ASP A 160 -3.88 -7.58 14.72
CA ASP A 160 -3.62 -9.01 14.84
C ASP A 160 -3.38 -9.69 13.48
N ALA A 161 -3.11 -10.99 13.49
CA ALA A 161 -2.86 -11.75 12.26
C ALA A 161 -4.07 -11.85 11.32
N ALA A 162 -5.30 -11.60 11.81
CA ALA A 162 -6.52 -11.60 11.03
C ALA A 162 -6.82 -10.22 10.41
N GLY A 163 -6.02 -9.20 10.73
CA GLY A 163 -6.25 -7.84 10.27
C GLY A 163 -7.18 -7.03 11.17
N GLU A 164 -7.50 -7.53 12.36
CA GLU A 164 -8.40 -6.88 13.31
C GLU A 164 -7.64 -5.98 14.27
N ALA A 165 -8.26 -4.85 14.64
CA ALA A 165 -7.67 -3.92 15.58
C ALA A 165 -7.68 -4.51 17.00
N THR A 166 -6.53 -4.47 17.69
CA THR A 166 -6.47 -4.85 19.11
C THR A 166 -7.25 -3.82 19.95
N THR A 167 -8.31 -4.28 20.62
CA THR A 167 -9.14 -3.42 21.48
C THR A 167 -8.86 -3.68 22.96
N TRP A 168 -9.05 -2.64 23.78
CA TRP A 168 -8.78 -2.67 25.24
C TRP A 168 -9.75 -3.55 26.05
N HIS A 169 -10.78 -4.12 25.41
CA HIS A 169 -11.78 -4.98 26.04
C HIS A 169 -11.72 -6.37 25.42
N GLN A 170 -10.75 -7.17 25.86
CA GLN A 170 -10.79 -8.63 25.71
C GLN A 170 -11.08 -9.27 27.06
#